data_AF-W7Z1B7-F1
#
_entry.id   AF-W7Z1B7-F1
#
_cell.length_a   1.000
_cell.length_b   1.000
_cell.length_c   1.000
_cell.angle_alpha   90.00
_cell.angle_beta   90.00
_cell.angle_gamma   90.00
#
_symmetry.space_group_name_H-M   'P 1'
#
loop_
_entity.id
_entity.type
_entity.pdbx_description
1 polymer ?
#
loop_
_entity_poly.entity_id
_entity_poly.type
_entity_poly.pdbx_seq_one_letter_code
_entity_poly.pdbx_strand_id
1 'polypeptide(L)'
;MLRCVDYHTGKDIGEAEDWFVQAKKNEYEMIHDGYTYSLNYVVNNVAFFINKHFNSILENNFSYHPPKEGQSEKYDNIRCKAKELAYLINDLAPKSRENSLAMTNLEQAVFWANAGIARNE
;
A
#
# COMPACT_ATOMS: atom_id res chain seq x y z
N MET A 1 8.99 -12.44 28.22
CA MET A 1 9.13 -12.07 26.81
C MET A 1 9.15 -13.32 25.95
N LEU A 2 8.12 -13.51 25.11
CA LEU A 2 8.05 -14.59 24.14
C LEU A 2 8.70 -14.13 22.83
N ARG A 3 9.71 -14.86 22.37
CA ARG A 3 10.34 -14.63 21.05
C ARG A 3 9.44 -15.17 19.95
N CYS A 4 9.21 -14.39 18.91
CA CYS A 4 8.32 -14.75 17.81
C CYS A 4 9.15 -15.12 16.59
N VAL A 5 8.82 -16.26 15.97
CA VAL A 5 9.58 -16.80 14.84
C VAL A 5 8.62 -17.23 13.74
N ASP A 6 8.95 -16.94 12.50
CA ASP A 6 8.23 -17.51 11.35
C ASP A 6 8.49 -19.02 11.27
N TYR A 7 7.41 -19.80 11.23
CA TYR A 7 7.43 -21.25 11.32
C TYR A 7 8.20 -21.93 10.17
N HIS A 8 8.12 -21.37 8.96
CA HIS A 8 8.72 -22.00 7.78
C HIS A 8 10.20 -21.63 7.61
N THR A 9 10.53 -20.37 7.88
CA THR A 9 11.85 -19.81 7.61
C THR A 9 12.76 -19.77 8.84
N GLY A 10 12.19 -19.85 10.04
CA GLY A 10 12.92 -19.65 11.28
C GLY A 10 13.37 -18.19 11.51
N LYS A 11 12.92 -17.24 10.68
CA LYS A 11 13.27 -15.83 10.79
C LYS A 11 12.66 -15.25 12.08
N ASP A 12 13.45 -14.47 12.79
CA ASP A 12 12.97 -13.67 13.91
C ASP A 12 11.99 -12.60 13.42
N ILE A 13 10.80 -12.54 14.03
CA ILE A 13 9.73 -11.59 13.68
C ILE A 13 9.30 -10.75 14.88
N GLY A 14 10.14 -10.68 15.94
CA GLY A 14 9.97 -9.79 17.09
C GLY A 14 9.61 -10.49 18.39
N GLU A 15 9.11 -9.72 19.36
CA GLU A 15 8.80 -10.18 20.72
C GLU A 15 7.37 -9.79 21.12
N ALA A 16 6.77 -10.61 22.00
CA ALA A 16 5.33 -10.59 22.23
C ALA A 16 4.76 -9.48 23.12
N GLU A 17 5.37 -8.29 23.12
CA GLU A 17 4.95 -7.18 23.98
C GLU A 17 4.40 -5.97 23.19
N ASP A 18 4.69 -5.84 21.88
CA ASP A 18 4.35 -4.60 21.14
C ASP A 18 3.32 -4.76 19.98
N TRP A 19 2.90 -5.97 19.58
CA TRP A 19 2.16 -6.16 18.32
C TRP A 19 1.07 -7.26 18.34
N PHE A 20 0.73 -7.78 19.52
CA PHE A 20 -0.16 -8.93 19.66
C PHE A 20 -1.63 -8.50 19.71
N VAL A 21 -2.42 -8.93 18.74
CA VAL A 21 -3.88 -8.77 18.75
C VAL A 21 -4.53 -10.14 18.86
N GLN A 22 -5.28 -10.37 19.94
CA GLN A 22 -6.14 -11.54 20.04
C GLN A 22 -7.35 -11.33 19.11
N ALA A 23 -7.26 -11.84 17.88
CA ALA A 23 -8.31 -11.66 16.86
C ALA A 23 -9.60 -12.42 17.24
N LYS A 24 -9.47 -13.61 17.84
CA LYS A 24 -10.57 -14.40 18.43
C LYS A 24 -10.09 -15.23 19.62
N LYS A 25 -11.02 -15.89 20.33
CA LYS A 25 -10.70 -16.85 21.39
C LYS A 25 -9.73 -17.91 20.83
N ASN A 26 -8.51 -17.93 21.35
CA ASN A 26 -7.39 -18.81 20.95
C ASN A 26 -6.81 -18.59 19.54
N GLU A 27 -7.17 -17.53 18.82
CA GLU A 27 -6.52 -17.13 17.55
C GLU A 27 -5.74 -15.85 17.80
N TYR A 28 -4.41 -15.97 17.88
CA TYR A 28 -3.50 -14.82 17.97
C TYR A 28 -3.06 -14.44 16.56
N GLU A 29 -3.29 -13.17 16.20
CA GLU A 29 -2.82 -12.60 14.95
C GLU A 29 -1.83 -11.47 15.24
N MET A 30 -0.80 -11.37 14.40
CA MET A 30 0.20 -10.32 14.45
C MET A 30 0.38 -9.74 13.06
N ILE A 31 0.61 -8.43 12.98
CA ILE A 31 1.07 -7.77 11.76
C ILE A 31 2.57 -7.54 11.89
N HIS A 32 3.36 -8.04 10.96
CA HIS A 32 4.80 -7.80 10.90
C HIS A 32 5.22 -7.58 9.45
N ASP A 33 6.01 -6.53 9.20
CA ASP A 33 6.41 -6.11 7.84
C ASP A 33 5.21 -5.98 6.86
N GLY A 34 4.05 -5.59 7.38
CA GLY A 34 2.81 -5.46 6.61
C GLY A 34 2.10 -6.78 6.29
N TYR A 35 2.62 -7.92 6.72
CA TYR A 35 1.99 -9.23 6.56
C TYR A 35 1.27 -9.68 7.83
N THR A 36 0.17 -10.41 7.66
CA THR A 36 -0.55 -11.03 8.76
C THR A 36 0.01 -12.41 9.07
N TYR A 37 0.19 -12.70 10.35
CA TYR A 37 0.68 -13.95 10.87
C TYR A 37 -0.36 -14.55 11.82
N SER A 38 -0.53 -15.88 11.81
CA SER A 38 -1.31 -16.60 12.83
C SER A 38 -0.40 -17.47 13.68
N LEU A 39 -0.65 -17.49 14.99
CA LEU A 39 0.04 -18.41 15.89
C LEU A 39 -0.20 -19.85 15.47
N ASN A 40 0.88 -20.61 15.30
CA ASN A 40 0.85 -22.05 15.06
C ASN A 40 0.93 -22.80 16.40
N TYR A 41 2.07 -22.66 17.11
CA TYR A 41 2.26 -23.25 18.43
C TYR A 41 3.36 -22.53 19.23
N VAL A 42 3.47 -22.85 20.52
CA VAL A 42 4.48 -22.28 21.44
C VAL A 42 5.32 -23.41 22.04
N VAL A 43 6.64 -23.23 22.08
CA VAL A 43 7.57 -24.14 22.78
C VAL A 43 8.48 -23.30 23.67
N ASN A 44 8.48 -23.59 24.97
CA ASN A 44 9.20 -22.80 25.97
C ASN A 44 8.85 -21.31 25.86
N ASN A 45 9.85 -20.46 25.57
CA ASN A 45 9.70 -19.01 25.39
C ASN A 45 9.69 -18.59 23.91
N VAL A 46 9.40 -19.52 22.98
CA VAL A 46 9.36 -19.24 21.54
C VAL A 46 7.96 -19.54 20.98
N ALA A 47 7.35 -18.56 20.35
CA ALA A 47 6.08 -18.68 19.62
C ALA A 47 6.36 -18.77 18.12
N PHE A 48 5.82 -19.81 17.47
CA PHE A 48 5.95 -20.04 16.04
C PHE A 48 4.70 -19.58 15.32
N PHE A 49 4.87 -18.75 14.29
CA PHE A 49 3.78 -18.16 13.52
C PHE A 49 3.83 -18.58 12.06
N ILE A 50 2.66 -18.74 11.44
CA ILE A 50 2.53 -18.95 10.00
C ILE A 50 2.17 -17.62 9.34
N ASN A 51 2.98 -17.17 8.38
CA ASN A 51 2.62 -16.06 7.49
C ASN A 51 1.40 -16.44 6.65
N LYS A 52 0.34 -15.63 6.72
CA LYS A 52 -0.89 -15.83 5.91
C LYS A 52 -0.74 -15.36 4.46
N HIS A 53 0.40 -14.79 4.11
CA HIS A 53 0.69 -14.08 2.85
C HIS A 53 -0.29 -12.93 2.54
N PHE A 54 -1.06 -12.51 3.53
CA PHE A 54 -1.99 -11.40 3.41
C PHE A 54 -1.31 -10.11 3.83
N ASN A 55 -1.22 -9.15 2.90
CA ASN A 55 -0.66 -7.83 3.16
C ASN A 55 -1.70 -6.76 2.82
N SER A 56 -2.24 -6.09 3.85
CA SER A 56 -3.36 -5.16 3.68
C SER A 56 -3.06 -4.00 2.73
N ILE A 57 -1.80 -3.55 2.66
CA ILE A 57 -1.38 -2.47 1.75
C ILE A 57 -1.39 -2.97 0.31
N LEU A 58 -0.88 -4.18 0.05
CA LEU A 58 -0.92 -4.77 -1.29
C LEU A 58 -2.35 -5.04 -1.73
N GLU A 59 -3.15 -5.66 -0.87
CA GLU A 59 -4.56 -5.93 -1.16
C GLU A 59 -5.33 -4.64 -1.46
N ASN A 60 -5.08 -3.57 -0.71
CA ASN A 60 -5.65 -2.26 -1.02
C ASN A 60 -5.13 -1.72 -2.36
N ASN A 61 -3.82 -1.70 -2.60
CA ASN A 61 -3.23 -1.09 -3.80
C ASN A 61 -3.61 -1.80 -5.11
N PHE A 62 -3.85 -3.11 -5.06
CA PHE A 62 -4.13 -3.97 -6.22
C PHE A 62 -5.61 -4.38 -6.33
N SER A 63 -6.49 -3.83 -5.49
CA SER A 63 -7.94 -4.00 -5.61
C SER A 63 -8.59 -2.99 -6.55
N TYR A 64 -9.78 -3.34 -7.03
CA TYR A 64 -10.64 -2.40 -7.73
C TYR A 64 -11.33 -1.46 -6.74
N HIS A 65 -11.18 -0.15 -6.97
CA HIS A 65 -11.80 0.92 -6.17
C HIS A 65 -12.89 1.63 -6.99
N PRO A 66 -14.17 1.28 -6.80
CA PRO A 66 -15.25 2.01 -7.46
C PRO A 66 -15.32 3.46 -6.94
N PRO A 67 -15.58 4.45 -7.81
CA PRO A 67 -15.70 5.84 -7.38
C PRO A 67 -16.80 6.04 -6.34
N LYS A 68 -16.46 6.74 -5.25
CA LYS A 68 -17.41 7.22 -4.25
C LYS A 68 -17.95 8.61 -4.62
N GLU A 69 -19.01 9.04 -3.94
CA GLU A 69 -19.60 10.36 -4.14
C GLU A 69 -18.54 11.47 -3.99
N GLY A 70 -18.53 12.43 -4.92
CA GLY A 70 -17.55 13.53 -4.96
C GLY A 70 -16.15 13.19 -5.50
N GLN A 71 -15.77 11.91 -5.58
CA GLN A 71 -14.44 11.55 -6.10
C GLN A 71 -14.28 11.88 -7.58
N SER A 72 -15.32 11.69 -8.38
CA SER A 72 -15.30 12.03 -9.81
C SER A 72 -14.94 13.50 -10.05
N GLU A 73 -15.50 14.42 -9.27
CA GLU A 73 -15.20 15.85 -9.37
C GLU A 73 -13.74 16.15 -9.01
N LYS A 74 -13.18 15.49 -7.99
CA LYS A 74 -11.76 15.62 -7.64
C LYS A 74 -10.86 15.13 -8.77
N TYR A 75 -11.17 13.98 -9.38
CA TYR A 75 -10.42 13.45 -10.52
C TYR A 75 -10.43 14.42 -11.69
N ASP A 76 -11.59 15.00 -11.99
CA ASP A 76 -11.76 15.93 -13.11
C ASP A 76 -11.02 17.24 -12.86
N ASN A 77 -11.07 17.79 -11.65
CA ASN A 77 -10.32 18.99 -11.28
C ASN A 77 -8.80 18.80 -11.47
N ILE A 78 -8.25 17.66 -11.03
CA ILE A 78 -6.84 17.32 -11.22
C ILE A 78 -6.49 17.19 -12.71
N ARG A 79 -7.29 16.44 -13.47
CA ARG A 79 -7.06 16.22 -14.90
C ARG A 79 -7.15 17.51 -15.71
N CYS A 80 -8.11 18.38 -15.40
CA CYS A 80 -8.26 19.68 -16.05
C CYS A 80 -7.02 20.55 -15.85
N LYS A 81 -6.53 20.67 -14.60
CA LYS A 81 -5.33 21.48 -14.32
C LYS A 81 -4.06 20.90 -14.92
N ALA A 82 -3.91 19.58 -14.92
CA ALA A 82 -2.80 18.94 -15.61
C ALA A 82 -2.87 19.16 -17.13
N LYS A 83 -4.07 19.11 -17.72
CA LYS A 83 -4.24 19.39 -19.16
C LYS A 83 -3.84 20.82 -19.53
N GLU A 84 -4.20 21.81 -18.70
CA GLU A 84 -3.75 23.20 -18.87
C GLU A 84 -2.22 23.29 -18.88
N LEU A 85 -1.54 22.67 -17.91
CA LEU A 85 -0.07 22.65 -17.85
C LEU A 85 0.54 21.89 -19.04
N ALA A 86 -0.07 20.79 -19.48
CA ALA A 86 0.39 20.03 -20.63
C ALA A 86 0.40 20.88 -21.91
N TYR A 87 -0.65 21.68 -22.14
CA TYR A 87 -0.65 22.64 -23.26
C TYR A 87 0.48 23.65 -23.14
N LEU A 88 0.68 24.24 -21.94
CA LEU A 88 1.76 25.20 -21.71
C LEU A 88 3.16 24.60 -21.98
N ILE A 89 3.40 23.36 -21.53
CA ILE A 89 4.66 22.64 -21.79
C ILE A 89 4.82 22.40 -23.29
N ASN A 90 3.78 21.92 -23.96
CA ASN A 90 3.81 21.66 -25.39
C ASN A 90 4.13 22.93 -26.21
N ASP A 91 3.59 24.07 -25.79
CA ASP A 91 3.72 25.32 -26.53
C ASP A 91 5.07 26.02 -26.27
N LEU A 92 5.63 25.89 -25.07
CA LEU A 92 6.84 26.60 -24.67
C LEU A 92 8.11 25.75 -24.74
N ALA A 93 8.05 24.44 -24.52
CA ALA A 93 9.23 23.59 -24.57
C ALA A 93 9.48 23.09 -26.00
N PRO A 94 10.72 23.16 -26.51
CA PRO A 94 11.07 22.62 -27.82
C PRO A 94 10.74 21.12 -27.91
N LYS A 95 10.47 20.64 -29.12
CA LYS A 95 10.31 19.21 -29.38
C LYS A 95 11.62 18.48 -29.09
N SER A 96 11.72 17.89 -27.91
CA SER A 96 12.92 17.23 -27.42
C SER A 96 12.59 16.06 -26.49
N ARG A 97 13.63 15.35 -26.03
CA ARG A 97 13.48 14.28 -25.02
C ARG A 97 12.93 14.83 -23.70
N GLU A 98 13.35 16.02 -23.31
CA GLU A 98 12.94 16.69 -22.07
C GLU A 98 11.45 17.04 -22.11
N ASN A 99 10.92 17.50 -23.25
CA ASN A 99 9.48 17.71 -23.42
C ASN A 99 8.71 16.39 -23.25
N SER A 100 9.14 15.31 -23.92
CA SER A 100 8.50 13.99 -23.77
C SER A 100 8.56 13.46 -22.34
N LEU A 101 9.65 13.70 -21.62
CA LEU A 101 9.78 13.34 -20.21
C LEU A 101 8.89 14.20 -19.33
N ALA A 102 8.76 15.51 -19.59
CA ALA A 102 7.88 16.39 -18.85
C ALA A 102 6.41 15.94 -18.99
N MET A 103 5.96 15.61 -20.20
CA MET A 103 4.62 15.09 -20.44
C MET A 103 4.38 13.76 -19.72
N THR A 104 5.31 12.81 -19.85
CA THR A 104 5.24 11.51 -19.15
C THR A 104 5.14 11.69 -17.62
N ASN A 105 5.96 12.56 -17.04
CA ASN A 105 5.95 12.80 -15.59
C ASN A 105 4.66 13.48 -15.12
N LEU A 106 4.10 14.39 -15.93
CA LEU A 106 2.82 15.02 -15.64
C LEU A 106 1.68 14.00 -15.64
N GLU A 107 1.64 13.11 -16.63
CA GLU A 107 0.67 12.01 -16.68
C GLU A 107 0.80 11.08 -15.48
N GLN A 108 2.04 10.73 -15.08
CA GLN A 108 2.28 9.93 -13.87
C GLN A 108 1.82 10.64 -12.60
N ALA A 109 2.06 11.95 -12.48
CA ALA A 109 1.60 12.73 -11.34
C ALA A 109 0.06 12.68 -11.22
N VAL A 110 -0.66 12.85 -12.34
CA VAL A 110 -2.12 12.72 -12.37
C VAL A 110 -2.58 11.31 -12.00
N PHE A 111 -1.92 10.28 -12.55
CA PHE A 111 -2.24 8.88 -12.24
C PHE A 111 -2.10 8.61 -10.74
N TRP A 112 -0.98 8.99 -10.12
CA TRP A 112 -0.73 8.76 -8.70
C TRP A 112 -1.63 9.59 -7.79
N ALA A 113 -1.97 10.83 -8.17
CA ALA A 113 -2.91 11.64 -7.42
C ALA A 113 -4.32 11.01 -7.39
N ASN A 114 -4.80 10.56 -8.55
CA ASN A 114 -6.11 9.89 -8.65
C ASN A 114 -6.10 8.53 -7.93
N ALA A 115 -5.02 7.76 -8.03
CA ALA A 115 -4.87 6.51 -7.29
C ALA A 115 -4.85 6.74 -5.78
N GLY A 116 -4.24 7.84 -5.32
CA GLY A 116 -4.25 8.25 -3.92
C GLY A 116 -5.66 8.50 -3.39
N ILE A 117 -6.49 9.21 -4.15
CA ILE A 117 -7.91 9.41 -3.82
C ILE A 117 -8.65 8.06 -3.81
N ALA A 118 -8.52 7.27 -4.87
CA ALA A 118 -9.25 6.00 -5.01
C ALA A 118 -8.95 5.00 -3.89
N ARG A 119 -7.70 4.96 -3.39
CA ARG A 119 -7.23 3.98 -2.40
C ARG A 119 -7.43 4.41 -0.95
N ASN A 120 -7.69 5.69 -0.68
CA ASN A 120 -7.66 6.25 0.68
C ASN A 120 -8.90 7.07 1.07
N GLU A 121 -9.80 7.36 0.14
CA GLU A 121 -11.09 8.01 0.39
C GLU A 121 -12.25 7.07 0.07
#